data_AF-L7ZRZ9-F1
#
_entry.id   AF-L7ZRZ9-F1
#
_cell.length_a   1.000
_cell.length_b   1.000
_cell.length_c   1.000
_cell.angle_alpha   90.00
_cell.angle_beta   90.00
_cell.angle_gamma   90.00
#
_symmetry.space_group_name_H-M   'P 1'
#
loop_
_entity.id
_entity.type
_entity.pdbx_description
1 polymer ?
#
loop_
_entity_poly.entity_id
_entity_poly.type
_entity_poly.pdbx_seq_one_letter_code
_entity_poly.pdbx_strand_id
1 'polypeptide(L)'
;MIQFHDFGIDIQTYTDRGKGNDFPDVNQCPHCPSRRPLHRHGYYQRYALTTEGEYHLWIARYRCQECRKTVSVLPSFLLPYVQYTRSVIWQAVKTWLETPRRGAKTKQVGFPTKEVILFYVRRF
;
A
#
# COMPACT_ATOMS: atom_id res chain seq x y z
N MET A 1 -6.51 -5.86 -10.07
CA MET A 1 -5.08 -6.22 -9.91
C MET A 1 -4.32 -5.04 -9.33
N ILE A 2 -3.23 -5.28 -8.61
CA ILE A 2 -2.34 -4.24 -8.10
C ILE A 2 -0.99 -4.39 -8.79
N GLN A 3 -0.45 -3.27 -9.27
CA GLN A 3 0.94 -3.15 -9.71
C GLN A 3 1.66 -2.28 -8.70
N PHE A 4 2.75 -2.78 -8.11
CA PHE A 4 3.58 -1.98 -7.23
C PHE A 4 4.47 -1.05 -8.03
N HIS A 5 4.67 0.16 -7.52
CA HIS A 5 5.61 1.11 -8.08
C HIS A 5 6.37 1.81 -6.95
N ASP A 6 7.68 1.91 -7.09
CA ASP A 6 8.50 2.70 -6.20
C ASP A 6 8.63 4.11 -6.80
N PHE A 7 8.04 5.10 -6.12
CA PHE A 7 8.08 6.50 -6.54
C PHE A 7 9.39 7.20 -6.14
N GLY A 8 10.24 6.55 -5.33
CA GLY A 8 11.51 7.14 -4.88
C GLY A 8 11.35 8.36 -3.96
N ILE A 9 10.17 8.57 -3.39
CA ILE A 9 9.83 9.67 -2.48
C ILE A 9 9.19 9.14 -1.21
N ASP A 10 9.28 9.91 -0.13
CA ASP A 10 8.62 9.60 1.12
C ASP A 10 7.09 9.83 1.06
N ILE A 11 6.39 9.35 2.09
CA ILE A 11 4.92 9.38 2.13
C ILE A 11 4.34 10.79 2.26
N GLN A 12 5.03 11.72 2.94
CA GLN A 12 4.59 13.11 3.06
C GLN A 12 4.66 13.78 1.69
N THR A 13 5.81 13.69 1.02
CA THR A 13 6.00 14.21 -0.34
C THR A 13 4.99 13.60 -1.32
N TYR A 14 4.76 12.28 -1.25
CA TYR A 14 3.74 11.63 -2.07
C TYR A 14 2.34 12.20 -1.81
N THR A 15 1.98 12.40 -0.53
CA THR A 15 0.67 12.93 -0.13
C THR A 15 0.47 14.34 -0.67
N ASP A 16 1.48 15.20 -0.52
CA ASP A 16 1.45 16.60 -0.95
C ASP A 16 1.31 16.74 -2.47
N ARG A 17 1.99 15.88 -3.24
CA ARG A 17 1.85 15.82 -4.70
C ARG A 17 0.48 15.31 -5.16
N GLY A 18 -0.15 14.43 -4.36
CA GLY A 18 -1.48 13.89 -4.63
C GLY A 18 -1.65 13.27 -6.03
N LYS A 19 -2.53 13.86 -6.87
CA LYS A 19 -2.75 13.39 -8.25
C LYS A 19 -1.62 13.77 -9.22
N GLY A 20 -0.72 14.66 -8.82
CA GLY A 20 0.46 15.09 -9.59
C GLY A 20 1.71 14.25 -9.33
N ASN A 21 1.60 13.12 -8.64
CA ASN A 21 2.71 12.17 -8.54
C ASN A 21 3.10 11.61 -9.92
N ASP A 22 4.35 11.19 -10.05
CA ASP A 22 4.94 10.64 -11.29
C ASP A 22 4.47 9.19 -11.52
N PHE A 23 3.17 9.00 -11.72
CA PHE A 23 2.57 7.68 -11.94
C PHE A 23 3.03 7.09 -13.28
N PRO A 24 3.53 5.84 -13.31
CA PRO A 24 4.06 5.21 -14.50
C PRO A 24 2.97 4.88 -15.52
N ASP A 25 3.35 4.70 -16.77
CA ASP A 25 2.46 4.09 -17.76
C ASP A 25 2.35 2.57 -17.53
N VAL A 26 1.13 2.05 -17.68
CA VAL A 26 0.85 0.61 -17.54
C VAL A 26 0.71 0.01 -18.94
N ASN A 27 1.82 -0.44 -19.50
CA ASN A 27 1.90 -0.82 -20.91
C ASN A 27 1.33 -2.20 -21.25
N GLN A 28 1.07 -3.04 -20.24
CA GLN A 28 0.58 -4.39 -20.43
C GLN A 28 -0.54 -4.71 -19.45
N CYS A 29 -1.59 -5.36 -19.95
CA CYS A 29 -2.67 -5.82 -19.09
C CYS A 29 -2.28 -7.11 -18.38
N PRO A 30 -2.35 -7.17 -17.04
CA PRO A 30 -2.08 -8.40 -16.29
C PRO A 30 -3.24 -9.41 -16.36
N HIS A 31 -4.35 -9.06 -17.03
CA HIS A 31 -5.56 -9.89 -17.07
C HIS A 31 -5.87 -10.49 -18.44
N CYS A 32 -5.20 -10.04 -19.50
CA CYS A 32 -5.43 -10.53 -20.86
C CYS A 32 -4.16 -10.36 -21.71
N PRO A 33 -4.03 -11.08 -22.84
CA PRO A 33 -2.84 -11.02 -23.69
C PRO A 33 -2.57 -9.69 -24.40
N SER A 34 -3.47 -8.70 -24.28
CA SER A 34 -3.30 -7.39 -24.91
C SER A 34 -2.01 -6.70 -24.45
N ARG A 35 -1.21 -6.26 -25.43
CA ARG A 35 0.01 -5.48 -25.24
C ARG A 35 -0.21 -3.97 -25.42
N ARG A 36 -1.47 -3.54 -25.41
CA ARG A 36 -1.82 -2.12 -25.52
C ARG A 36 -1.69 -1.45 -24.14
N PRO A 37 -1.16 -0.21 -24.07
CA PRO A 37 -1.16 0.57 -22.85
C PRO A 37 -2.57 0.72 -22.28
N LEU A 38 -2.67 0.63 -20.96
CA LEU A 38 -3.92 0.83 -20.26
C LEU A 38 -4.20 2.32 -20.14
N HIS A 39 -5.46 2.69 -20.31
CA HIS A 39 -5.92 4.06 -20.15
C HIS A 39 -6.01 4.42 -18.66
N ARG A 40 -5.49 5.59 -18.26
CA ARG A 40 -5.64 6.13 -16.91
C ARG A 40 -7.10 6.49 -16.65
N HIS A 41 -7.81 5.59 -15.97
CA HIS A 41 -9.25 5.66 -15.76
C HIS A 41 -9.66 6.65 -14.68
N GLY A 42 -8.80 6.84 -13.67
CA GLY A 42 -9.04 7.80 -12.60
C GLY A 42 -8.24 7.46 -11.36
N TYR A 43 -8.68 7.96 -10.22
CA TYR A 43 -8.01 7.79 -8.94
C TYR A 43 -9.00 7.31 -7.88
N TYR A 44 -8.49 6.76 -6.79
CA TYR A 44 -9.23 6.60 -5.54
C TYR A 44 -8.34 7.04 -4.36
N GLN A 45 -8.95 7.35 -3.22
CA GLN A 45 -8.22 7.71 -2.01
C GLN A 45 -8.03 6.51 -1.11
N ARG A 46 -6.87 6.44 -0.47
CA ARG A 46 -6.52 5.39 0.49
C ARG A 46 -5.85 5.99 1.72
N TYR A 47 -6.29 5.55 2.89
CA TYR A 47 -5.60 5.84 4.15
C TYR A 47 -4.31 5.05 4.27
N ALA A 48 -3.26 5.71 4.72
CA ALA A 48 -1.99 5.12 5.10
C ALA A 48 -1.64 5.54 6.53
N LEU A 49 -1.51 4.55 7.42
CA LEU A 49 -1.14 4.73 8.81
C LEU A 49 0.35 4.47 8.99
N THR A 50 1.03 5.44 9.57
CA THR A 50 2.46 5.42 9.88
C THR A 50 2.67 5.55 11.40
N THR A 51 3.93 5.54 11.83
CA THR A 51 4.29 5.92 13.21
C THR A 51 4.12 7.42 13.48
N GLU A 52 4.15 8.25 12.42
CA GLU A 52 4.09 9.71 12.51
C GLU A 52 2.65 10.25 12.41
N GLY A 53 1.73 9.46 11.86
CA GLY A 53 0.34 9.87 11.68
C GLY A 53 -0.39 9.18 10.53
N GLU A 54 -1.53 9.76 10.17
CA GLU A 54 -2.42 9.30 9.11
C GLU A 54 -2.27 10.16 7.84
N TYR A 55 -2.23 9.50 6.70
CA TYR A 55 -2.09 10.14 5.39
C TYR A 55 -3.20 9.70 4.43
N HIS A 56 -3.65 10.62 3.57
CA HIS A 56 -4.65 10.38 2.54
C HIS A 56 -4.01 10.35 1.15
N LEU A 57 -3.79 9.14 0.62
CA LEU A 57 -3.04 8.95 -0.62
C LEU A 57 -3.96 8.83 -1.83
N TRP A 58 -3.64 9.54 -2.91
CA TRP A 58 -4.26 9.32 -4.21
C TRP A 58 -3.60 8.14 -4.93
N ILE A 59 -4.38 7.15 -5.31
CA ILE A 59 -3.92 5.94 -6.02
C ILE A 59 -4.48 5.95 -7.44
N ALA A 60 -3.59 5.88 -8.45
CA ALA A 60 -3.98 5.83 -9.85
C ALA A 60 -4.58 4.47 -10.22
N ARG A 61 -5.64 4.51 -11.02
CA ARG A 61 -6.31 3.34 -11.60
C ARG A 61 -6.25 3.43 -13.11
N TYR A 62 -5.84 2.32 -13.70
CA TYR A 62 -5.75 2.12 -15.14
C TYR A 62 -6.80 1.10 -15.54
N ARG A 63 -7.38 1.25 -16.72
CA ARG A 63 -8.39 0.34 -17.25
C ARG A 63 -7.93 -0.16 -18.61
N CYS A 64 -7.94 -1.48 -18.76
CA CYS A 64 -7.72 -2.10 -20.06
C CYS A 64 -8.90 -1.80 -20.99
N GLN A 65 -8.62 -1.34 -22.21
CA GLN A 65 -9.67 -1.08 -23.19
C GLN A 65 -10.27 -2.37 -23.74
N GLU A 66 -9.50 -3.46 -23.79
CA GLU A 66 -9.93 -4.77 -24.29
C GLU A 66 -10.78 -5.54 -23.27
N CYS A 67 -10.20 -5.94 -22.13
CA CYS A 67 -10.92 -6.77 -21.15
C CYS A 67 -11.66 -5.97 -20.07
N ARG A 68 -11.60 -4.63 -20.13
CA ARG A 68 -12.30 -3.69 -19.23
C ARG A 68 -11.95 -3.78 -17.74
N LYS A 69 -11.06 -4.70 -17.34
CA LYS A 69 -10.55 -4.85 -15.97
C LYS A 69 -9.59 -3.71 -15.59
N THR A 70 -9.48 -3.48 -14.28
CA THR A 70 -8.70 -2.38 -13.71
C THR A 70 -7.43 -2.84 -13.00
N VAL A 71 -6.40 -2.02 -13.11
CA VAL A 71 -5.11 -2.16 -12.43
C VAL A 71 -4.87 -0.90 -11.62
N SER A 72 -4.63 -1.05 -10.32
CA SER A 72 -4.23 0.07 -9.46
C SER A 72 -2.72 0.09 -9.33
N VAL A 73 -2.10 1.27 -9.49
CA VAL A 73 -0.66 1.45 -9.24
C VAL A 73 -0.48 1.86 -7.79
N LEU A 74 0.00 0.93 -6.97
CA LEU A 74 0.15 1.10 -5.54
C LEU A 74 1.61 1.44 -5.18
N PRO A 75 1.87 2.48 -4.37
CA PRO A 75 3.21 2.76 -3.88
C PRO A 75 3.82 1.56 -3.13
N SER A 76 5.10 1.28 -3.37
CA SER A 76 5.84 0.14 -2.81
C SER A 76 5.92 0.14 -1.28
N PHE A 77 5.78 1.31 -0.66
CA PHE A 77 5.73 1.46 0.80
C PHE A 77 4.37 1.07 1.41
N LEU A 78 3.38 0.71 0.60
CA LEU A 78 2.10 0.16 1.05
C LEU A 78 1.99 -1.34 0.77
N LEU A 79 1.15 -2.02 1.54
CA LEU A 79 0.68 -3.37 1.22
C LEU A 79 -0.77 -3.34 0.73
N PRO A 80 -1.24 -4.30 -0.07
CA PRO A 80 -2.65 -4.42 -0.43
C PRO A 80 -3.55 -4.62 0.79
N TYR A 81 -4.79 -4.12 0.74
CA TYR A 81 -5.85 -4.41 1.71
C TYR A 81 -5.60 -4.03 3.18
N VAL A 82 -4.47 -3.40 3.51
CA VAL A 82 -4.13 -2.95 4.87
C VAL A 82 -3.90 -1.45 4.95
N GLN A 83 -4.28 -0.78 6.02
CA GLN A 83 -4.03 0.67 6.13
C GLN A 83 -2.60 0.99 6.59
N TYR A 84 -1.94 0.08 7.31
CA TYR A 84 -0.57 0.32 7.78
C TYR A 84 0.44 0.25 6.66
N THR A 85 1.41 1.17 6.70
CA THR A 85 2.57 1.12 5.80
C THR A 85 3.40 -0.14 6.04
N ARG A 86 4.15 -0.53 5.01
CA ARG A 86 5.05 -1.69 5.05
C ARG A 86 6.08 -1.56 6.18
N SER A 87 6.57 -0.36 6.45
CA SER A 87 7.53 -0.10 7.53
C SER A 87 6.93 -0.37 8.90
N VAL A 88 5.71 0.11 9.18
CA VAL A 88 5.02 -0.15 10.46
C VAL A 88 4.79 -1.65 10.67
N ILE A 89 4.30 -2.35 9.63
CA ILE A 89 4.09 -3.79 9.71
C ILE A 89 5.40 -4.53 9.97
N TRP A 90 6.48 -4.14 9.29
CA TRP A 90 7.80 -4.71 9.50
C TRP A 90 8.32 -4.50 10.92
N GLN A 91 8.20 -3.29 11.45
CA GLN A 91 8.58 -2.98 12.84
C GLN A 91 7.76 -3.81 13.84
N ALA A 92 6.47 -4.03 13.57
CA ALA A 92 5.59 -4.83 14.43
C ALA A 92 6.05 -6.28 14.48
N VAL A 93 6.32 -6.87 13.31
CA VAL A 93 6.82 -8.24 13.18
C VAL A 93 8.18 -8.38 13.86
N LYS A 94 9.10 -7.45 13.64
CA LYS A 94 10.42 -7.44 14.27
C LYS A 94 10.32 -7.41 15.79
N THR A 95 9.53 -6.47 16.33
CA THR A 95 9.30 -6.34 17.77
C THR A 95 8.70 -7.62 18.35
N TRP A 96 7.76 -8.25 17.64
CA TRP A 96 7.13 -9.49 18.10
C TRP A 96 8.11 -10.67 18.16
N LEU A 97 9.02 -10.78 17.19
CA LEU A 97 10.06 -11.82 17.16
C LEU A 97 11.14 -11.59 18.22
N GLU A 98 11.49 -10.34 18.50
CA GLU A 98 12.52 -9.96 19.47
C GLU A 98 12.02 -9.98 20.93
N THR A 99 10.70 -9.89 21.17
CA THR A 99 10.13 -9.89 22.52
C THR A 99 10.24 -11.28 23.16
N PRO A 100 10.93 -11.44 24.31
CA PRO A 100 10.94 -12.69 25.06
C PRO A 100 9.51 -13.07 25.44
N ARG A 101 9.12 -14.34 25.23
CA ARG A 101 7.75 -14.85 25.50
C ARG A 101 7.31 -14.83 26.98
N ARG A 102 7.98 -14.08 27.86
CA ARG A 102 7.68 -14.00 29.29
C ARG A 102 7.59 -12.54 29.75
N GLY A 103 6.37 -12.11 30.05
CA GLY A 103 6.05 -11.13 31.11
C GLY A 103 6.56 -9.69 30.99
N ALA A 104 7.14 -9.25 29.88
CA ALA A 104 7.61 -7.87 29.76
C ALA A 104 6.48 -6.93 29.28
N LYS A 105 6.18 -5.91 30.10
CA LYS A 105 5.32 -4.78 29.72
C LYS A 105 6.07 -3.92 28.70
N THR A 106 5.86 -4.16 27.41
CA THR A 106 6.46 -3.35 26.35
C THR A 106 5.74 -2.00 26.25
N LYS A 107 6.51 -0.90 26.20
CA LYS A 107 5.98 0.44 25.92
C LYS A 107 5.15 0.39 24.63
N GLN A 108 3.91 0.86 24.69
CA GLN A 108 3.03 0.99 23.53
C GLN A 108 3.61 2.05 22.58
N VAL A 109 4.44 1.62 21.64
CA VAL A 109 4.49 2.29 20.34
C VAL A 109 3.11 2.06 19.72
N GLY A 110 2.51 3.09 19.10
CA GLY A 110 1.18 3.02 18.47
C GLY A 110 1.14 1.99 17.35
N PHE A 111 1.08 0.71 17.73
CA PHE A 111 1.03 -0.43 16.83
C PHE A 111 -0.43 -0.84 16.62
N PRO A 112 -0.79 -1.34 15.42
CA PRO A 112 -2.00 -2.13 15.29
C PRO A 112 -2.01 -3.22 16.37
N THR A 113 -3.14 -3.36 17.06
CA THR A 113 -3.27 -4.45 18.02
C THR A 113 -3.03 -5.80 17.34
N LYS A 114 -2.67 -6.81 18.13
CA LYS A 114 -2.46 -8.16 17.62
C LYS A 114 -3.68 -8.65 16.82
N GLU A 115 -4.90 -8.26 17.20
CA GLU A 115 -6.10 -8.59 16.42
C GLU A 115 -6.10 -7.93 15.03
N VAL A 116 -5.65 -6.70 14.91
CA VAL A 116 -5.59 -5.97 13.62
C VAL A 116 -4.55 -6.59 12.70
N ILE A 117 -3.38 -6.96 13.23
CA ILE A 117 -2.36 -7.68 12.45
C ILE A 117 -2.89 -9.04 12.01
N LEU A 118 -3.51 -9.81 12.92
CA LEU A 118 -4.10 -11.12 12.60
C LEU A 118 -5.27 -11.02 11.62
N PHE A 119 -6.08 -9.96 11.68
CA PHE A 119 -7.14 -9.69 10.72
C PHE A 119 -6.57 -9.59 9.31
N TYR A 120 -5.43 -8.91 9.14
CA TYR A 120 -4.77 -8.80 7.86
C TYR A 120 -4.07 -10.09 7.44
N VAL A 121 -3.32 -10.73 8.34
CA VAL A 121 -2.58 -11.98 8.05
C VAL A 121 -3.52 -13.11 7.65
N ARG A 122 -4.69 -13.25 8.27
CA ARG A 122 -5.68 -14.29 7.93
C ARG A 122 -6.39 -14.08 6.59
N ARG A 123 -6.22 -12.91 5.98
CA ARG A 123 -6.85 -12.54 4.70
C ARG A 123 -5.93 -12.80 3.50
N PHE A 124 -4.69 -13.20 3.75
CA PHE A 124 -3.70 -13.66 2.77
C PHE A 124 -3.38 -15.14 3.02
#